data_AF-A0A372KDV0-F1
#
_entry.id   AF-A0A372KDV0-F1
#
_cell.length_a   1.000
_cell.length_b   1.000
_cell.length_c   1.000
_cell.angle_alpha   90.00
_cell.angle_beta   90.00
_cell.angle_gamma   90.00
#
_symmetry.space_group_name_H-M   'P 1'
#
loop_
_entity.id
_entity.type
_entity.pdbx_description
1 polymer ?
#
loop_
_entity_poly.entity_id
_entity_poly.type
_entity_poly.pdbx_seq_one_letter_code
_entity_poly.pdbx_strand_id
1 'polypeptide(L)'
;MNLIVERDIAHVGRVMRASTLSCAPELMLVDYWRGRLLSLLGTDDLTEFQLYSLHDLMAELAGIEKQLEEVRAERPRYAAAAHG
;
A
#
# COMPACT_ATOMS: atom_id res chain seq x y z
N MET A 1 6.36 -0.48 -25.07
CA MET A 1 5.23 -0.45 -24.11
C MET A 1 4.89 -1.88 -23.75
N ASN A 2 5.21 -2.28 -22.52
CA ASN A 2 5.03 -3.66 -22.07
C ASN A 2 3.66 -3.84 -21.42
N LEU A 3 2.71 -4.39 -22.16
CA LEU A 3 1.31 -4.58 -21.74
C LEU A 3 1.15 -5.52 -20.52
N ILE A 4 2.14 -6.40 -20.28
CA ILE A 4 2.14 -7.28 -19.11
C ILE A 4 2.38 -6.45 -17.85
N VAL A 5 3.37 -5.56 -17.88
CA VAL A 5 3.68 -4.66 -16.76
C VAL A 5 2.51 -3.71 -16.47
N GLU A 6 1.83 -3.19 -17.50
CA GLU A 6 0.67 -2.32 -17.28
C GLU A 6 -0.50 -3.04 -16.61
N ARG A 7 -0.81 -4.26 -17.05
CA ARG A 7 -1.83 -5.09 -16.40
C ARG A 7 -1.46 -5.39 -14.96
N ASP A 8 -0.17 -5.60 -14.71
CA ASP A 8 0.33 -5.93 -13.39
C ASP A 8 0.24 -4.74 -12.43
N ILE A 9 0.64 -3.53 -12.87
CA ILE A 9 0.45 -2.28 -12.13
C ILE A 9 -1.03 -2.05 -11.81
N ALA A 10 -1.91 -2.22 -12.80
CA ALA A 10 -3.35 -2.04 -12.60
C ALA A 10 -3.94 -3.08 -11.62
N HIS A 11 -3.43 -4.31 -11.64
CA HIS A 11 -3.82 -5.36 -10.71
C HIS A 11 -3.36 -5.04 -9.29
N VAL A 12 -2.09 -4.68 -9.10
CA VAL A 12 -1.53 -4.24 -7.81
C VAL A 12 -2.36 -3.12 -7.22
N GLY A 13 -2.62 -2.07 -7.99
CA GLY A 13 -3.37 -0.93 -7.48
C GLY A 13 -4.79 -1.30 -7.03
N ARG A 14 -5.45 -2.27 -7.66
CA ARG A 14 -6.78 -2.72 -7.23
C ARG A 14 -6.71 -3.60 -5.99
N VAL A 15 -5.80 -4.57 -5.97
CA VAL A 15 -5.72 -5.54 -4.86
C VAL A 15 -5.16 -4.88 -3.60
N MET A 16 -4.17 -3.99 -3.73
CA MET A 16 -3.65 -3.20 -2.62
C MET A 16 -4.78 -2.47 -1.90
N ARG A 17 -5.52 -1.61 -2.62
CA ARG A 17 -6.65 -0.84 -2.08
C ARG A 17 -7.73 -1.71 -1.45
N ALA A 18 -8.12 -2.79 -2.14
CA ALA A 18 -9.15 -3.70 -1.65
C ALA A 18 -8.70 -4.40 -0.36
N SER A 19 -7.45 -4.88 -0.30
CA SER A 19 -6.90 -5.57 0.86
C SER A 19 -6.78 -4.66 2.08
N THR A 20 -6.40 -3.40 1.88
CA THR A 20 -6.29 -2.41 2.96
C THR A 20 -7.64 -1.93 3.49
N LEU A 21 -8.71 -1.98 2.69
CA LEU A 21 -10.07 -1.67 3.13
C LEU A 21 -10.76 -2.83 3.87
N SER A 22 -10.39 -4.08 3.57
CA SER A 22 -11.13 -5.27 4.01
C SER A 22 -10.42 -6.13 5.06
N CYS A 23 -9.10 -6.01 5.23
CA CYS A 23 -8.36 -6.71 6.28
C CYS A 23 -8.06 -5.77 7.45
N ALA A 24 -8.33 -6.26 8.68
CA ALA A 24 -7.79 -5.65 9.88
C ALA A 24 -6.25 -5.64 9.77
N PRO A 25 -5.58 -4.59 10.25
CA PRO A 25 -4.40 -4.11 9.57
C PRO A 25 -3.13 -4.71 10.17
N GLU A 26 -2.66 -5.77 9.53
CA GLU A 26 -1.35 -6.32 9.81
C GLU A 26 -0.33 -5.52 8.99
N LEU A 27 0.65 -4.90 9.66
CA LEU A 27 1.82 -4.27 9.02
C LEU A 27 2.48 -5.19 7.97
N MET A 28 2.36 -6.51 8.19
CA MET A 28 2.67 -7.57 7.24
C MET A 28 2.15 -7.31 5.81
N LEU A 29 0.96 -6.74 5.65
CA LEU A 29 0.39 -6.39 4.34
C LEU A 29 1.08 -5.18 3.72
N VAL A 30 1.44 -4.16 4.51
CA VAL A 30 2.15 -2.97 4.02
C VAL A 30 3.56 -3.34 3.55
N ASP A 31 4.29 -4.12 4.36
CA ASP A 31 5.63 -4.59 4.01
C ASP A 31 5.63 -5.46 2.74
N TYR A 32 4.63 -6.34 2.61
CA TYR A 32 4.42 -7.13 1.40
C TYR A 32 4.23 -6.23 0.16
N TRP A 33 3.30 -5.27 0.21
CA TRP A 33 3.02 -4.38 -0.92
C TRP A 33 4.21 -3.49 -1.26
N ARG A 34 4.95 -3.02 -0.26
CA ARG A 34 6.18 -2.25 -0.45
C ARG A 34 7.22 -3.05 -1.22
N GLY A 35 7.49 -4.30 -0.79
CA GLY A 35 8.43 -5.18 -1.50
C GLY A 35 8.00 -5.44 -2.94
N ARG A 36 6.70 -5.61 -3.16
CA ARG A 36 6.11 -5.87 -4.48
C ARG A 36 6.23 -4.66 -5.42
N LEU A 37 5.99 -3.45 -4.93
CA LEU A 37 6.16 -2.20 -5.68
C LEU A 37 7.63 -1.92 -6.00
N LEU A 38 8.54 -2.16 -5.05
CA LEU A 38 9.98 -2.03 -5.27
C LEU A 38 10.49 -3.02 -6.33
N SER A 39 9.99 -4.25 -6.33
CA SER A 39 10.31 -5.23 -7.37
C SER A 39 9.82 -4.78 -8.75
N LEU A 40 8.66 -4.14 -8.85
CA LEU A 40 8.17 -3.58 -10.10
C LEU A 40 9.03 -2.41 -10.57
N LEU A 41 9.44 -1.54 -9.65
CA LEU A 41 10.30 -0.39 -9.95
C LEU A 41 11.68 -0.82 -10.45
N GLY A 42 12.17 -2.00 -10.03
CA GLY A 42 13.41 -2.60 -10.50
C GLY A 42 13.29 -3.32 -11.86
N THR A 43 12.15 -3.27 -12.54
CA THR A 43 11.99 -3.87 -13.87
C THR A 43 12.63 -2.96 -14.93
N ASP A 44 13.39 -3.54 -15.86
CA ASP A 44 13.92 -2.81 -17.01
C ASP A 44 12.79 -2.35 -17.95
N ASP A 45 13.05 -1.31 -18.75
CA ASP A 45 12.15 -0.78 -19.80
C ASP A 45 10.79 -0.25 -19.32
N LEU A 46 10.72 0.29 -18.09
CA LEU A 46 9.55 1.03 -17.64
C LEU A 46 9.37 2.32 -18.45
N THR A 47 8.15 2.53 -18.95
CA THR A 47 7.79 3.82 -19.55
C THR A 47 7.65 4.88 -18.46
N GLU A 48 7.79 6.15 -18.84
CA GLU A 48 7.60 7.28 -17.93
C GLU A 48 6.22 7.22 -17.24
N PHE A 49 5.16 6.87 -17.98
CA PHE A 49 3.82 6.68 -17.44
C PHE A 49 3.74 5.55 -16.39
N GLN A 50 4.45 4.44 -16.62
CA GLN A 50 4.51 3.32 -15.68
C GLN A 50 5.27 3.71 -14.40
N LEU A 51 6.36 4.47 -14.53
CA LEU A 51 7.10 5.02 -13.39
C LEU A 51 6.23 5.95 -12.56
N TYR A 52 5.52 6.89 -13.18
CA TYR A 52 4.58 7.76 -12.47
C TYR A 52 3.50 6.95 -11.74
N SER A 53 2.92 5.95 -12.40
CA SER A 53 1.91 5.08 -11.79
C SER A 53 2.45 4.31 -10.57
N LEU A 54 3.71 3.84 -10.62
CA LEU A 54 4.36 3.18 -9.48
C LEU A 54 4.63 4.14 -8.34
N HIS A 55 5.08 5.37 -8.63
CA HIS A 55 5.28 6.41 -7.63
C HIS A 55 3.97 6.80 -6.93
N ASP A 56 2.88 6.96 -7.68
CA ASP A 56 1.55 7.25 -7.12
C ASP A 56 1.09 6.12 -6.19
N LEU A 57 1.29 4.86 -6.58
CA LEU A 57 0.97 3.70 -5.73
C LEU A 57 1.82 3.65 -4.47
N MET A 58 3.10 4.02 -4.54
CA MET A 58 3.97 4.11 -3.36
C MET A 58 3.52 5.22 -2.41
N ALA A 59 3.12 6.38 -2.94
CA ALA A 59 2.61 7.49 -2.14
C ALA A 59 1.29 7.11 -1.44
N GLU A 60 0.40 6.40 -2.14
CA GLU A 60 -0.84 5.90 -1.57
C GLU A 60 -0.59 4.87 -0.46
N LEU A 61 0.34 3.93 -0.66
CA LEU A 61 0.71 2.95 0.36
C LEU A 61 1.26 3.62 1.63
N ALA A 62 2.08 4.67 1.48
CA ALA A 62 2.58 5.45 2.61
C ALA A 62 1.45 6.18 3.36
N GLY A 63 0.44 6.68 2.64
CA GLY A 63 -0.76 7.27 3.24
C GLY A 63 -1.55 6.25 4.06
N ILE A 64 -1.70 5.03 3.55
CA ILE A 64 -2.37 3.93 4.25
C ILE A 64 -1.60 3.52 5.51
N GLU A 65 -0.27 3.42 5.42
CA GLU A 65 0.59 3.10 6.57
C GLU A 65 0.44 4.13 7.68
N LYS A 66 0.44 5.41 7.33
CA LYS A 66 0.22 6.49 8.29
C LYS A 66 -1.15 6.40 8.98
N GLN A 67 -2.22 6.18 8.21
CA GLN A 67 -3.58 6.01 8.76
C GLN A 67 -3.65 4.79 9.69
N LEU A 68 -2.95 3.70 9.35
CA LEU A 68 -2.84 2.53 10.20
C LEU A 68 -2.14 2.85 11.53
N GLU A 69 -1.01 3.57 11.49
CA GLU A 69 -0.31 4.00 12.69
C GLU A 69 -1.19 4.89 13.58
N GLU A 70 -1.96 5.80 13.00
CA GLU A 70 -2.93 6.65 13.70
C GLU A 70 -4.01 5.81 14.40
N VAL A 71 -4.66 4.88 13.68
CA VAL A 71 -5.67 3.97 14.27
C VAL A 71 -5.08 3.12 15.41
N ARG A 72 -3.83 2.65 15.26
CA ARG A 72 -3.12 1.91 16.32
C ARG A 72 -2.83 2.79 17.54
N ALA A 73 -2.44 4.04 17.34
CA ALA A 73 -2.15 4.99 18.40
C ALA A 73 -3.42 5.45 19.15
N GLU A 74 -4.58 5.44 18.49
CA GLU A 74 -5.89 5.74 19.10
C GLU A 74 -6.47 4.55 19.90
N ARG A 75 -6.18 3.31 19.47
CA ARG A 75 -6.63 2.08 20.16
C ARG A 75 -6.29 2.01 21.66
N PRO A 76 -5.11 2.42 22.16
CA PRO A 76 -4.83 2.46 23.60
C PRO A 76 -5.56 3.57 24.36
N ARG A 77 -5.99 4.67 23.71
CA ARG A 77 -6.70 5.78 24.38
C ARG A 77 -8.14 5.40 24.78
N TYR A 78 -8.83 4.61 23.97
CA TYR A 78 -10.17 4.11 24.29
C TYR A 78 -10.17 2.99 25.34
N ALA A 79 -9.15 2.12 25.34
CA ALA A 79 -9.00 1.07 26.35
C ALA A 79 -8.73 1.63 27.76
N ALA A 80 -8.01 2.75 27.88
CA ALA A 80 -7.77 3.43 29.15
C ALA A 80 -9.01 4.21 29.67
N ALA A 81 -9.85 4.74 28.78
CA ALA A 81 -11.06 5.49 29.15
C ALA A 81 -12.24 4.60 29.60
N ALA A 82 -12.23 3.30 29.27
CA ALA A 82 -13.29 2.36 29.64
C ALA A 82 -13.12 1.77 31.07
N HIS A 83 -12.05 2.12 31.78
CA HIS A 83 -11.74 1.65 33.14
C HIS A 83 -11.56 2.80 34.16
N GLY A 84 -12.00 4.01 33.84
CA GLY A 84 -11.98 5.19 34.73
C GLY A 84 -13.35 5.53 35.30
#